data_AF-A0A2P6VFJ5-F1
#
_entry.id   AF-A0A2P6VFJ5-F1
#
_cell.length_a   1.000
_cell.length_b   1.000
_cell.length_c   1.000
_cell.angle_alpha   90.00
_cell.angle_beta   90.00
_cell.angle_gamma   90.00
#
_symmetry.space_group_name_H-M   'P 1'
#
loop_
_entity.id
_entity.type
_entity.pdbx_description
1 polymer ?
#
loop_
_entity_poly.entity_id
_entity_poly.type
_entity_poly.pdbx_seq_one_letter_code
_entity_poly.pdbx_strand_id
1 'polypeptide(L)'
;MSSNHRCCAERRLLDTWVAAARRHGVPAHKVVPWVRRKLGPTVVVLRFRNDGSLGCSVPCVLCQRELTRFDLQVHCFLGAGASGHGGTADAGNGTGQWFSGRLSEPGAPTPVLTAGQRRTLNLDPLGRPTRKEGVGADGASPPPQQQKRGSGKAGKQKYGKRA
;
A
#
# COMPACT_ATOMS: atom_id res chain seq x y z
N MET A 1 -5.04 -13.87 5.61
CA MET A 1 -4.73 -12.50 5.16
C MET A 1 -3.31 -12.50 4.63
N SER A 2 -3.15 -12.58 3.31
CA SER A 2 -1.82 -12.60 2.70
C SER A 2 -1.16 -11.23 2.88
N SER A 3 -0.08 -11.18 3.66
CA SER A 3 0.73 -9.97 3.83
C SER A 3 1.37 -9.62 2.49
N ASN A 4 0.67 -8.81 1.70
CA ASN A 4 1.19 -8.28 0.44
C ASN A 4 2.22 -7.19 0.78
N HIS A 5 3.44 -7.58 1.13
CA HIS A 5 4.59 -6.69 1.33
C HIS A 5 4.87 -5.79 0.11
N ARG A 6 4.24 -6.08 -1.04
CA ARG A 6 4.30 -5.33 -2.30
C ARG A 6 3.32 -4.15 -2.40
N CYS A 7 2.44 -3.92 -1.43
CA CYS A 7 1.55 -2.75 -1.44
C CYS A 7 2.06 -1.63 -0.51
N CYS A 8 1.96 -0.40 -0.98
CA CYS A 8 2.30 0.80 -0.20
C CYS A 8 1.27 1.03 0.92
N ALA A 9 1.65 1.80 1.95
CA ALA A 9 0.83 2.01 3.15
C ALA A 9 -0.53 2.65 2.83
N GLU A 10 -0.57 3.57 1.86
CA GLU A 10 -1.75 4.31 1.43
C GLU A 10 -2.80 3.36 0.84
N ARG A 11 -2.38 2.42 -0.01
CA ARG A 11 -3.30 1.41 -0.58
C ARG A 11 -3.79 0.45 0.50
N ARG A 12 -2.94 0.03 1.45
CA ARG A 12 -3.37 -0.81 2.59
C ARG A 12 -4.41 -0.10 3.46
N LEU A 13 -4.22 1.19 3.69
CA LEU A 13 -5.17 2.02 4.42
C LEU A 13 -6.53 2.02 3.73
N LEU A 14 -6.56 2.34 2.42
CA LEU A 14 -7.79 2.34 1.64
C LEU A 14 -8.45 0.96 1.58
N ASP A 15 -7.69 -0.11 1.35
CA ASP A 15 -8.19 -1.49 1.35
C ASP A 15 -8.84 -1.87 2.69
N THR A 16 -8.25 -1.44 3.81
CA THR A 16 -8.79 -1.67 5.15
C THR A 16 -10.16 -0.98 5.31
N TRP A 17 -10.29 0.26 4.84
CA TRP A 17 -11.55 0.99 4.88
C TRP A 17 -12.59 0.45 3.92
N VAL A 18 -12.20 -0.01 2.72
CA VAL A 18 -13.10 -0.69 1.78
C VAL A 18 -13.61 -2.00 2.38
N ALA A 19 -12.74 -2.79 3.02
CA ALA A 19 -13.13 -4.00 3.71
C ALA A 19 -14.08 -3.69 4.88
N ALA A 20 -13.83 -2.61 5.64
CA ALA A 20 -14.74 -2.14 6.68
C ALA A 20 -16.12 -1.77 6.09
N ALA A 21 -16.17 -1.00 5.00
CA ALA A 21 -17.41 -0.63 4.32
C ALA A 21 -18.24 -1.86 3.93
N ARG A 22 -17.59 -2.88 3.36
CA ARG A 22 -18.23 -4.14 3.00
C ARG A 22 -18.80 -4.88 4.20
N ARG A 23 -18.05 -4.95 5.32
CA ARG A 23 -18.54 -5.53 6.58
C ARG A 23 -19.75 -4.78 7.15
N HIS A 24 -19.89 -3.49 6.86
CA HIS A 24 -21.06 -2.68 7.21
C HIS A 24 -22.20 -2.74 6.19
N GLY A 25 -22.13 -3.62 5.18
CA GLY A 25 -23.19 -3.75 4.17
C GLY A 25 -23.30 -2.56 3.21
N VAL A 26 -22.24 -1.74 3.09
CA VAL A 26 -22.26 -0.57 2.21
C VAL A 26 -22.25 -1.04 0.73
N PRO A 27 -23.23 -0.63 -0.09
CA PRO A 27 -23.25 -0.94 -1.52
C PRO A 27 -22.00 -0.42 -2.25
N ALA A 28 -21.54 -1.13 -3.27
CA ALA A 28 -20.28 -0.83 -3.97
C ALA A 28 -20.19 0.65 -4.44
N HIS A 29 -21.27 1.20 -5.00
CA HIS A 29 -21.33 2.58 -5.47
C HIS A 29 -21.36 3.64 -4.34
N LYS A 30 -21.58 3.23 -3.08
CA LYS A 30 -21.52 4.10 -1.89
C LYS A 30 -20.21 3.93 -1.11
N VAL A 31 -19.32 3.02 -1.51
CA VAL A 31 -18.07 2.77 -0.78
C VAL A 31 -17.19 4.02 -0.71
N VAL A 32 -16.95 4.70 -1.82
CA VAL A 32 -16.12 5.92 -1.86
C VAL A 32 -16.64 7.01 -0.92
N PRO A 33 -17.91 7.47 -1.01
CA PRO A 33 -18.42 8.50 -0.10
C PRO A 33 -18.51 8.02 1.36
N TRP A 34 -18.68 6.72 1.60
CA TRP A 34 -18.62 6.17 2.96
C TRP A 34 -17.20 6.23 3.54
N VAL A 35 -16.19 5.81 2.77
CA VAL A 35 -14.78 5.85 3.18
C VAL A 35 -14.35 7.29 3.44
N ARG A 36 -14.65 8.23 2.55
CA ARG A 36 -14.31 9.66 2.72
C ARG A 36 -14.91 10.25 4.00
N ARG A 37 -16.13 9.85 4.37
CA ARG A 37 -16.78 10.29 5.62
C ARG A 37 -16.09 9.73 6.86
N LYS A 38 -15.55 8.51 6.79
CA LYS A 38 -14.95 7.82 7.93
C LYS A 38 -13.46 8.12 8.12
N LEU A 39 -12.70 8.17 7.03
CA LEU A 39 -11.29 8.51 7.02
C LEU A 39 -11.06 10.02 7.14
N GLY A 40 -12.01 10.83 6.70
CA GLY A 40 -11.86 12.28 6.56
C GLY A 40 -11.44 12.67 5.13
N PRO A 41 -11.37 13.98 4.85
CA PRO A 41 -11.05 14.49 3.51
C PRO A 41 -9.55 14.44 3.19
N THR A 42 -8.69 14.34 4.20
CA THR A 42 -7.24 14.53 4.07
C THR A 42 -6.46 13.33 4.62
N VAL A 43 -5.43 12.91 3.90
CA VAL A 43 -4.49 11.87 4.33
C VAL A 43 -3.07 12.44 4.39
N VAL A 44 -2.37 12.18 5.49
CA VAL A 44 -0.96 12.55 5.66
C VAL A 44 -0.08 11.35 5.31
N VAL A 45 0.85 11.53 4.39
CA VAL A 45 1.80 10.49 3.96
C VAL A 45 3.18 10.87 4.45
N LEU A 46 3.73 10.06 5.35
CA LEU A 46 5.07 10.23 5.90
C LEU A 46 5.93 9.04 5.54
N ARG A 47 7.20 9.31 5.25
CA ARG A 47 8.25 8.30 5.08
C ARG A 47 9.38 8.64 6.04
N PHE A 48 9.72 7.71 6.90
CA PHE A 48 10.88 7.81 7.77
C PHE A 48 12.04 7.02 7.17
N ARG A 49 13.24 7.59 7.23
CA ARG A 49 14.50 6.89 6.95
C ARG A 49 14.95 6.12 8.20
N ASN A 50 16.00 5.31 8.06
CA ASN A 50 16.54 4.51 9.16
C ASN A 50 17.09 5.36 10.32
N ASP A 51 17.49 6.60 10.03
CA ASP A 51 17.94 7.60 11.02
C ASP A 51 16.78 8.34 11.70
N GLY A 52 15.53 8.00 11.40
CA GLY A 52 14.34 8.68 11.90
C GLY A 52 14.03 10.02 11.21
N SER A 53 14.85 10.45 10.25
CA SER A 53 14.58 11.67 9.47
C SER A 53 13.44 11.48 8.48
N LEU A 54 12.76 12.57 8.12
CA LEU A 54 11.75 12.55 7.06
C LEU A 54 12.40 12.42 5.68
N GLY A 55 11.97 11.41 4.94
CA GLY A 55 12.27 11.21 3.53
C GLY A 55 11.10 11.67 2.65
N CYS A 56 11.38 11.91 1.37
CA CYS A 56 10.37 12.24 0.37
C CYS A 56 9.24 11.19 0.39
N SER A 57 8.01 11.64 0.60
CA SER A 57 6.82 10.82 0.79
C SER A 57 5.76 11.04 -0.29
N VAL A 58 6.19 11.51 -1.46
CA VAL A 58 5.33 11.61 -2.65
C VAL A 58 4.71 10.24 -2.96
N PRO A 59 3.36 10.14 -3.02
CA PRO A 59 2.70 8.90 -3.35
C PRO A 59 3.12 8.38 -4.72
N CYS A 60 3.35 7.07 -4.81
CA CYS A 60 3.67 6.44 -6.08
C CYS A 60 2.46 6.45 -7.04
N VAL A 61 2.68 6.23 -8.35
CA VAL A 61 1.62 6.29 -9.39
C VAL A 61 0.35 5.52 -9.03
N LEU A 62 0.49 4.30 -8.50
CA LEU A 62 -0.65 3.47 -8.10
C LEU A 62 -1.35 4.00 -6.82
N CYS A 63 -0.61 4.60 -5.88
CA CYS A 63 -1.22 5.26 -4.73
C CYS A 63 -1.99 6.51 -5.17
N GLN A 64 -1.41 7.32 -6.05
CA GLN A 64 -2.06 8.53 -6.57
C GLN A 64 -3.39 8.19 -7.23
N ARG A 65 -3.43 7.16 -8.10
CA ARG A 65 -4.69 6.72 -8.74
C ARG A 65 -5.78 6.39 -7.72
N GLU A 66 -5.46 5.64 -6.67
CA GLU A 66 -6.43 5.30 -5.63
C GLU A 66 -6.81 6.53 -4.78
N LEU A 67 -5.86 7.35 -4.36
CA LEU A 67 -6.14 8.57 -3.59
C LEU A 67 -7.04 9.54 -4.36
N THR A 68 -6.81 9.72 -5.67
CA THR A 68 -7.67 10.49 -6.56
C THR A 68 -9.06 9.87 -6.71
N ARG A 69 -9.15 8.54 -6.87
CA ARG A 69 -10.44 7.82 -6.95
C ARG A 69 -11.30 8.03 -5.70
N PHE A 70 -10.68 8.09 -4.52
CA PHE A 70 -11.38 8.37 -3.27
C PHE A 70 -11.62 9.86 -3.00
N ASP A 71 -11.19 10.72 -3.92
CA ASP A 71 -11.33 12.18 -3.82
C ASP A 71 -10.69 12.75 -2.54
N LEU A 72 -9.50 12.26 -2.19
CA LEU A 72 -8.77 12.65 -0.97
C LEU A 72 -7.73 13.73 -1.25
N GLN A 73 -7.62 14.71 -0.33
CA GLN A 73 -6.48 15.60 -0.23
C GLN A 73 -5.30 14.87 0.39
N VAL A 74 -4.10 15.22 -0.04
CA VAL A 74 -2.86 14.59 0.42
C VAL A 74 -1.94 15.66 0.97
N HIS A 75 -1.44 15.40 2.18
CA HIS A 75 -0.35 16.16 2.77
C HIS A 75 0.91 15.27 2.79
N CYS A 76 1.93 15.63 2.02
CA CYS A 76 3.16 14.84 1.90
C CYS A 76 4.41 15.72 1.86
N PHE A 77 5.52 15.16 2.32
CA PHE A 77 6.82 15.81 2.36
C PHE A 77 7.55 15.59 1.04
N LEU A 78 7.97 16.68 0.39
CA LEU A 78 8.68 16.62 -0.89
C LEU A 78 10.20 16.48 -0.71
N GLY A 79 10.73 16.84 0.46
CA GLY A 79 12.17 16.86 0.73
C GLY A 79 12.76 18.27 0.72
N ALA A 80 14.03 18.38 1.12
CA ALA A 80 14.74 19.65 1.26
C ALA A 80 15.30 20.23 -0.07
N GLY A 81 14.73 19.87 -1.22
CA GLY A 81 15.24 20.31 -2.53
C GLY A 81 14.42 19.88 -3.74
N ALA A 82 13.16 19.50 -3.53
CA ALA A 82 12.27 19.03 -4.60
C ALA A 82 11.45 20.19 -5.19
N SER A 83 12.11 21.26 -5.65
CA SER A 83 11.48 22.29 -6.49
C SER A 83 11.30 21.74 -7.92
N GLY A 84 10.36 20.80 -8.08
CA GLY A 84 10.04 20.17 -9.36
C GLY A 84 9.14 21.00 -10.30
N HIS A 85 8.76 22.22 -9.91
CA HIS A 85 8.08 23.18 -10.78
C HIS A 85 8.65 24.57 -10.51
N GLY A 86 8.95 25.31 -11.59
CA GLY A 86 9.68 26.58 -11.59
C GLY A 86 9.00 27.73 -10.82
N GLY A 87 8.96 27.63 -9.50
CA GLY A 87 8.80 28.74 -8.58
C GLY A 87 10.19 29.22 -8.16
N THR A 88 10.42 30.52 -8.30
CA THR A 88 11.68 31.21 -7.97
C THR A 88 12.16 30.82 -6.58
N ALA A 89 13.41 30.34 -6.53
CA ALA A 89 14.11 30.01 -5.30
C ALA A 89 14.34 31.28 -4.48
N ASP A 90 13.49 31.52 -3.48
CA ASP A 90 13.89 32.36 -2.37
C ASP A 90 14.76 31.51 -1.42
N ALA A 91 16.06 31.70 -1.57
CA ALA A 91 17.09 31.08 -0.78
C ALA A 91 17.06 31.66 0.65
N GLY A 92 16.31 31.02 1.54
CA GLY A 92 16.29 31.45 2.94
C GLY A 92 15.68 30.39 3.84
N ASN A 93 16.54 29.61 4.50
CA ASN A 93 16.23 28.63 5.54
C ASN A 93 15.72 27.27 5.02
N GLY A 94 16.61 26.26 5.02
CA GLY A 94 16.41 24.90 4.49
C GLY A 94 15.37 24.04 5.21
N THR A 95 14.15 24.54 5.33
CA THR A 95 12.98 23.81 5.80
C THR A 95 12.45 22.99 4.62
N GLY A 96 12.27 21.68 4.82
CA GLY A 96 11.84 20.82 3.72
C GLY A 96 10.45 21.18 3.22
N GLN A 97 10.23 21.03 1.91
CA GLN A 97 9.00 21.45 1.26
C GLN A 97 7.88 20.44 1.50
N TRP A 98 6.66 20.95 1.72
CA TRP A 98 5.44 20.15 1.87
C TRP A 98 4.46 20.45 0.73
N PHE A 99 3.75 19.43 0.28
CA PHE A 99 2.60 19.57 -0.60
C PHE A 99 1.33 19.26 0.17
N SER A 100 0.34 20.15 0.11
CA SER A 100 -1.01 19.94 0.65
C SER A 100 -2.04 20.30 -0.42
N GLY A 101 -2.78 19.30 -0.90
CA GLY A 101 -3.78 19.52 -1.96
C GLY A 101 -4.28 18.22 -2.56
N ARG A 102 -5.09 18.30 -3.61
CA ARG A 102 -5.51 17.13 -4.36
C ARG A 102 -4.45 16.75 -5.39
N LEU A 103 -4.19 15.46 -5.55
CA LEU A 103 -3.19 14.99 -6.52
C LEU A 103 -3.63 15.16 -8.00
N SER A 104 -4.83 15.66 -8.24
CA SER A 104 -5.35 16.05 -9.56
C SER A 104 -5.23 17.55 -9.85
N GLU A 105 -4.83 18.37 -8.86
CA GLU A 105 -4.74 19.82 -9.02
C GLU A 105 -3.42 20.22 -9.70
N PRO A 106 -3.39 21.35 -10.44
CA PRO A 106 -2.15 21.94 -10.93
C PRO A 106 -1.17 22.19 -9.77
N GLY A 107 0.11 21.83 -9.97
CA GLY A 107 1.12 21.93 -8.91
C GLY A 107 1.22 20.70 -8.00
N ALA A 108 0.40 19.66 -8.22
CA ALA A 108 0.59 18.38 -7.55
C ALA A 108 1.97 17.76 -7.89
N PRO A 109 2.63 17.13 -6.91
CA PRO A 109 3.94 16.50 -7.13
C PRO A 109 3.83 15.39 -8.16
N THR A 110 4.81 15.33 -9.06
CA THR A 110 4.85 14.27 -10.08
C THR A 110 5.15 12.92 -9.43
N PRO A 111 4.31 11.89 -9.65
CA PRO A 111 4.56 10.59 -9.06
C PRO A 111 5.81 9.96 -9.65
N VAL A 112 6.65 9.39 -8.78
CA VAL A 112 7.81 8.62 -9.22
C VAL A 112 7.44 7.14 -9.32
N LEU A 113 7.71 6.53 -10.48
CA LEU A 113 7.62 5.08 -10.64
C LEU A 113 8.72 4.42 -9.82
N THR A 114 8.33 3.75 -8.73
CA THR A 114 9.27 2.99 -7.90
C THR A 114 9.79 1.78 -8.68
N ALA A 115 11.02 1.33 -8.36
CA ALA A 115 11.60 0.12 -8.98
C ALA A 115 10.69 -1.11 -8.86
N GLY A 116 9.95 -1.24 -7.74
CA GLY A 116 8.96 -2.31 -7.57
C GLY A 116 7.80 -2.22 -8.57
N GLN A 117 7.31 -1.01 -8.87
CA GLN A 117 6.23 -0.82 -9.85
C GLN A 117 6.71 -1.05 -11.28
N ARG A 118 7.92 -0.62 -11.62
CA ARG A 118 8.51 -0.87 -12.94
C ARG A 118 8.54 -2.36 -13.27
N ARG A 119 8.91 -3.19 -12.29
CA ARG A 119 8.86 -4.66 -12.41
C ARG A 119 7.44 -5.20 -12.59
N THR A 120 6.49 -4.76 -11.76
CA THR A 120 5.09 -5.25 -11.86
C THR A 120 4.42 -4.86 -13.18
N LEU A 121 4.83 -3.74 -13.77
CA LEU A 121 4.30 -3.24 -15.05
C LEU A 121 5.11 -3.71 -16.27
N ASN A 122 6.12 -4.58 -16.09
CA ASN A 122 7.04 -5.03 -17.15
C ASN A 122 7.70 -3.87 -17.93
N LEU A 123 7.99 -2.76 -17.24
CA LEU A 123 8.59 -1.55 -17.83
C LEU A 123 10.13 -1.50 -17.68
N ASP A 124 10.76 -2.57 -17.21
CA ASP A 124 12.22 -2.65 -17.13
C ASP A 124 12.77 -3.15 -18.48
N PRO A 125 13.46 -2.30 -19.28
CA PRO A 125 14.02 -2.68 -20.57
C PRO A 125 15.23 -3.63 -20.43
N LEU A 126 15.85 -3.63 -19.24
CA LEU A 126 16.87 -4.60 -18.88
C LEU A 126 16.16 -5.84 -18.34
N GLY A 127 15.68 -6.68 -19.26
CA GLY A 127 15.16 -8.00 -18.94
C GLY A 127 16.21 -8.81 -18.19
N ARG A 128 16.25 -8.67 -16.86
CA ARG A 128 17.06 -9.53 -16.02
C ARG A 128 16.45 -10.92 -16.16
N PRO A 129 17.17 -11.93 -16.64
CA PRO A 129 16.61 -13.25 -16.82
C PRO A 129 15.99 -13.68 -15.51
N THR A 130 14.70 -13.96 -15.54
CA THR A 130 14.04 -14.68 -14.46
C THR A 130 14.88 -15.92 -14.25
N ARG A 131 15.51 -16.03 -13.07
CA ARG A 131 16.23 -17.23 -12.68
C ARG A 131 15.17 -18.33 -12.69
N LYS A 132 15.06 -19.06 -13.81
CA LYS A 132 14.34 -20.32 -13.89
C LYS A 132 14.87 -21.11 -12.71
N GLU A 133 14.01 -21.43 -11.75
CA GLU A 133 14.29 -22.46 -10.77
C GLU A 133 14.58 -23.73 -11.57
N GLY A 134 15.87 -24.00 -11.72
CA GLY A 134 16.38 -25.18 -12.39
C GLY A 134 16.03 -26.38 -11.55
N VAL A 135 14.97 -27.06 -11.97
CA VAL A 135 14.71 -28.47 -11.70
C VAL A 135 15.85 -29.30 -12.32
N GLY A 136 16.49 -30.11 -11.48
CA GLY A 136 17.30 -31.29 -11.80
C GLY A 136 17.59 -32.00 -10.47
N ALA A 137 16.92 -33.10 -10.10
CA ALA A 137 17.10 -34.48 -10.61
C ALA A 137 18.58 -34.89 -10.47
N ASP A 138 19.03 -35.90 -9.73
CA ASP A 138 18.41 -37.10 -9.17
C ASP A 138 19.22 -37.55 -7.94
N GLY A 139 18.55 -38.11 -6.93
CA GLY A 139 19.19 -38.66 -5.74
C GLY A 139 18.20 -39.43 -4.90
N ALA A 140 17.96 -40.67 -5.30
CA ALA A 140 17.01 -41.60 -4.71
C ALA A 140 17.26 -41.87 -3.21
N SER A 141 16.19 -41.90 -2.42
CA SER A 141 16.00 -42.84 -1.30
C SER A 141 14.50 -42.92 -0.92
N PRO A 142 13.90 -44.13 -0.86
CA PRO A 142 12.52 -44.34 -0.43
C PRO A 142 12.34 -44.27 1.11
N PRO A 143 11.09 -44.25 1.62
CA PRO A 143 10.71 -43.50 2.82
C PRO A 143 10.60 -44.36 4.09
N PRO A 144 10.63 -43.77 5.30
CA PRO A 144 10.04 -44.40 6.47
C PRO A 144 8.53 -44.07 6.56
N GLN A 145 7.72 -45.13 6.49
CA GLN A 145 6.32 -45.14 6.90
C GLN A 145 6.18 -44.71 8.37
N GLN A 146 5.31 -43.73 8.68
CA GLN A 146 4.72 -43.67 10.01
C GLN A 146 3.32 -43.04 10.06
N GLN A 147 2.36 -43.96 10.07
CA GLN A 147 1.18 -44.04 10.95
C GLN A 147 0.18 -42.87 11.04
N LYS A 148 -0.96 -43.12 10.41
CA LYS A 148 -2.28 -42.56 10.73
C LYS A 148 -2.65 -42.80 12.21
N ARG A 149 -2.86 -41.72 12.97
CA ARG A 149 -3.74 -41.62 14.16
C ARG A 149 -4.15 -40.14 14.26
N GLY A 150 -5.38 -39.70 14.48
CA GLY A 150 -6.66 -40.34 14.69
C GLY A 150 -7.70 -39.20 14.71
N SER A 151 -8.90 -39.51 14.24
CA SER A 151 -10.09 -38.68 14.29
C SER A 151 -10.49 -38.35 15.73
N GLY A 152 -10.49 -37.06 16.10
CA GLY A 152 -11.00 -36.54 17.39
C GLY A 152 -12.27 -35.72 17.17
N LYS A 153 -13.34 -36.11 17.89
CA LYS A 153 -14.73 -35.69 17.76
C LYS A 153 -15.03 -34.31 18.39
N ALA A 154 -16.07 -33.69 17.83
CA ALA A 154 -17.18 -32.96 18.47
C ALA A 154 -16.99 -32.21 19.79
N GLY A 155 -17.29 -30.90 19.76
CA GLY A 155 -17.67 -30.11 20.93
C GLY A 155 -18.66 -29.01 20.54
N LYS A 156 -19.96 -29.32 20.56
CA LYS A 156 -21.04 -28.31 20.62
C LYS A 156 -21.12 -27.81 22.06
N GLN A 157 -20.91 -26.53 22.31
CA GLN A 157 -21.25 -25.92 23.60
C GLN A 157 -22.44 -24.98 23.45
N LYS A 158 -23.46 -25.30 24.24
CA LYS A 158 -24.79 -24.69 24.32
C LYS A 158 -24.76 -23.48 25.27
N TYR A 159 -25.62 -22.51 24.94
CA TYR A 159 -26.44 -21.64 25.81
C TYR A 159 -25.79 -20.67 26.82
N GLY A 160 -26.27 -19.42 26.73
CA GLY A 160 -26.20 -18.41 27.78
C GLY A 160 -27.11 -17.23 27.46
N LYS A 161 -28.42 -17.41 27.63
CA LYS A 161 -29.44 -16.34 27.63
C LYS A 161 -29.49 -15.78 29.05
N ARG A 162 -29.14 -14.51 29.25
CA ARG A 162 -29.40 -13.80 30.51
C ARG A 162 -30.37 -12.66 30.24
N ALA A 163 -31.25 -12.49 31.23
CA ALA A 163 -32.46 -11.69 31.27
C ALA A 163 -32.21 -10.19 31.06
#